data_AF-A0A7X8MI58-F1
#
_entry.id   AF-A0A7X8MI58-F1
#
_cell.length_a   1.000
_cell.length_b   1.000
_cell.length_c   1.000
_cell.angle_alpha   90.00
_cell.angle_beta   90.00
_cell.angle_gamma   90.00
#
_symmetry.space_group_name_H-M   'P 1'
#
loop_
_entity.id
_entity.type
_entity.pdbx_description
1 polymer ?
#
loop_
_entity_poly.entity_id
_entity_poly.type
_entity_poly.pdbx_seq_one_letter_code
_entity_poly.pdbx_strand_id
1 'polypeptide(L)'
;MYKLRNFAAKMLAVLLVSIAVMGVAVTESTAASKTLKIMPVGDSCTAGMGGGNMGSYRTDLYKLLTDAGLSIDFVGSQKGGPSTLPDRDNEGHSGWTIPQISGSINGWLNTCNPDVVFLWIGGNDMFFGGGVNATGLSNLIDQIFNVKPNITLFVADYYPWPEMVTQYNAVIPGIVQQKANAGKDVHFVKLSDIQFNRNTDISGDGLHLSETGYTKIANLWYKYTIDKLKSLAGAVTPTPSPTPTPTPTNPPQVLKGDVNSDGEVDSTDLQYLKRVILRKIAIYTINFENADMNNDGEIDSTDFTLLKRKILRLI
;
A
#
# COMPACT_ATOMS: atom_id res chain seq x y z
N MET A 1 90.21 7.66 -8.05
CA MET A 1 90.43 7.15 -6.68
C MET A 1 89.08 7.22 -5.96
N TYR A 2 88.31 6.12 -5.85
CA TYR A 2 88.31 5.16 -4.72
C TYR A 2 88.31 5.92 -3.36
N LYS A 3 87.39 5.79 -2.41
CA LYS A 3 86.40 4.78 -1.97
C LYS A 3 85.49 5.46 -0.91
N LEU A 4 84.18 5.25 -0.85
CA LEU A 4 83.45 4.13 -0.20
C LEU A 4 83.48 4.19 1.36
N ARG A 5 82.32 4.39 2.03
CA ARG A 5 81.59 3.35 2.81
C ARG A 5 80.60 3.90 3.87
N ASN A 6 79.34 3.48 3.72
CA ASN A 6 78.38 2.93 4.69
C ASN A 6 78.56 3.25 6.19
N PHE A 7 77.46 3.63 6.88
CA PHE A 7 76.62 2.65 7.59
C PHE A 7 75.32 3.29 8.10
N ALA A 8 74.26 2.48 8.07
CA ALA A 8 72.88 2.81 8.44
C ALA A 8 72.66 3.01 9.94
N ALA A 9 71.69 3.86 10.31
CA ALA A 9 70.70 3.69 11.39
C ALA A 9 69.99 5.05 11.65
N LYS A 10 68.74 5.25 11.19
CA LYS A 10 67.45 4.94 11.85
C LYS A 10 66.85 6.14 12.61
N MET A 11 65.57 6.39 12.29
CA MET A 11 64.55 7.19 13.00
C MET A 11 64.67 8.72 12.79
N LEU A 12 63.63 9.47 12.43
CA LEU A 12 62.20 9.32 12.68
C LEU A 12 61.43 10.03 11.53
N ALA A 13 60.46 9.33 10.93
CA ALA A 13 59.56 9.87 9.91
C ALA A 13 58.27 10.37 10.59
N VAL A 14 57.91 11.65 10.43
CA VAL A 14 56.57 12.17 10.76
C VAL A 14 56.26 13.41 9.88
N LEU A 15 55.27 13.26 8.99
CA LEU A 15 54.27 14.24 8.48
C LEU A 15 54.77 15.46 7.65
N LEU A 16 54.17 15.89 6.52
CA LEU A 16 52.77 15.92 6.07
C LEU A 16 52.71 15.82 4.53
N VAL A 17 51.88 14.92 4.00
CA VAL A 17 51.35 15.03 2.63
C VAL A 17 49.88 15.38 2.78
N SER A 18 49.56 16.66 2.64
CA SER A 18 48.19 17.15 2.57
C SER A 18 47.63 16.87 1.17
N ILE A 19 46.97 15.73 1.01
CA ILE A 19 46.11 15.47 -0.15
C ILE A 19 44.83 16.28 0.05
N ALA A 20 44.68 17.35 -0.72
CA ALA A 20 43.42 18.08 -0.83
C ALA A 20 42.41 17.17 -1.55
N VAL A 21 41.59 16.46 -0.79
CA VAL A 21 40.37 15.83 -1.33
C VAL A 21 39.36 16.95 -1.50
N MET A 22 39.29 17.54 -2.71
CA MET A 22 38.13 18.33 -3.10
C MET A 22 36.92 17.39 -3.11
N GLY A 23 36.16 17.39 -2.02
CA GLY A 23 34.86 16.75 -1.97
C GLY A 23 33.96 17.43 -3.00
N VAL A 24 33.71 16.73 -4.11
CA VAL A 24 32.59 17.07 -4.98
C VAL A 24 31.34 16.78 -4.16
N ALA A 25 30.77 17.82 -3.57
CA ALA A 25 29.42 17.74 -3.05
C ALA A 25 28.52 17.46 -4.25
N VAL A 26 28.16 16.19 -4.44
CA VAL A 26 27.06 15.82 -5.31
C VAL A 26 25.83 16.41 -4.63
N THR A 27 25.43 17.60 -5.08
CA THR A 27 24.11 18.12 -4.76
C THR A 27 23.13 17.15 -5.42
N GLU A 28 22.58 16.21 -4.66
CA GLU A 28 21.41 15.47 -5.09
C GLU A 28 20.33 16.51 -5.37
N SER A 29 20.13 16.78 -6.65
CA SER A 29 18.95 17.50 -7.10
C SER A 29 17.77 16.63 -6.68
N THR A 30 17.06 17.03 -5.63
CA THR A 30 15.75 16.46 -5.30
C THR A 30 14.86 16.70 -6.51
N ALA A 31 14.78 15.71 -7.41
CA ALA A 31 13.81 15.74 -8.50
C ALA A 31 12.44 15.91 -7.85
N ALA A 32 11.73 16.98 -8.21
CA ALA A 32 10.38 17.20 -7.71
C ALA A 32 9.55 15.95 -8.03
N SER A 33 8.90 15.38 -7.00
CA SER A 33 8.07 14.19 -7.16
C SER A 33 7.00 14.47 -8.22
N LYS A 34 6.91 13.59 -9.22
CA LYS A 34 5.94 13.69 -10.32
C LYS A 34 4.52 13.58 -9.74
N THR A 35 3.64 14.52 -10.10
CA THR A 35 2.20 14.35 -9.85
C THR A 35 1.68 13.17 -10.67
N LEU A 36 1.08 12.18 -9.99
CA LEU A 36 0.50 11.02 -10.64
C LEU A 36 -0.96 11.27 -10.97
N LYS A 37 -1.32 11.11 -12.25
CA LYS A 37 -2.71 11.09 -12.69
C LYS A 37 -3.29 9.70 -12.50
N ILE A 38 -4.21 9.57 -11.54
CA ILE A 38 -4.87 8.30 -11.23
C ILE A 38 -6.33 8.40 -11.69
N MET A 39 -6.79 7.45 -12.49
CA MET A 39 -8.20 7.35 -12.91
C MET A 39 -8.90 6.23 -12.12
N PRO A 40 -9.76 6.56 -11.14
CA PRO A 40 -10.61 5.58 -10.47
C PRO A 40 -11.76 5.19 -11.39
N VAL A 41 -11.71 3.99 -11.97
CA VAL A 41 -12.74 3.45 -12.87
C VAL A 41 -13.55 2.39 -12.14
N GLY A 42 -14.87 2.46 -12.21
CA GLY A 42 -15.70 1.39 -11.67
C GLY A 42 -17.18 1.66 -11.68
N ASP A 43 -17.89 0.92 -10.84
CA ASP A 43 -19.33 1.05 -10.66
C ASP A 43 -19.71 1.97 -9.49
N SER A 44 -20.85 1.69 -8.83
CA SER A 44 -21.33 2.41 -7.66
C SER A 44 -20.36 2.35 -6.48
N CYS A 45 -19.54 1.31 -6.40
CA CYS A 45 -18.51 1.17 -5.37
C CYS A 45 -17.45 2.28 -5.52
N THR A 46 -17.00 2.56 -6.75
CA THR A 46 -16.06 3.66 -7.05
C THR A 46 -16.74 5.04 -7.03
N ALA A 47 -17.99 5.12 -7.50
CA ALA A 47 -18.79 6.35 -7.42
C ALA A 47 -19.06 6.77 -5.96
N GLY A 48 -19.18 5.81 -5.04
CA GLY A 48 -19.30 6.02 -3.60
C GLY A 48 -20.73 5.98 -3.06
N MET A 49 -21.61 5.17 -3.65
CA MET A 49 -22.95 4.94 -3.06
C MET A 49 -22.84 4.35 -1.65
N GLY A 50 -23.85 4.59 -0.82
CA GLY A 50 -23.84 4.20 0.59
C GLY A 50 -23.36 5.33 1.50
N GLY A 51 -22.40 5.04 2.39
CA GLY A 51 -21.83 6.03 3.31
C GLY A 51 -20.74 6.91 2.67
N GLY A 52 -20.36 7.99 3.35
CA GLY A 52 -19.21 8.81 2.93
C GLY A 52 -19.49 9.81 1.80
N ASN A 53 -20.76 10.16 1.55
CA ASN A 53 -21.19 11.24 0.66
C ASN A 53 -20.58 11.19 -0.76
N MET A 54 -20.73 10.05 -1.45
CA MET A 54 -20.17 9.81 -2.79
C MET A 54 -18.64 9.94 -2.86
N GLY A 55 -17.96 9.83 -1.72
CA GLY A 55 -16.50 9.88 -1.61
C GLY A 55 -15.82 8.54 -1.85
N SER A 56 -16.55 7.44 -1.68
CA SER A 56 -16.00 6.08 -1.82
C SER A 56 -14.74 5.89 -0.94
N TYR A 57 -13.87 4.95 -1.32
CA TYR A 57 -12.52 4.81 -0.79
C TYR A 57 -11.61 6.00 -1.15
N ARG A 58 -12.00 6.83 -2.13
CA ARG A 58 -11.17 7.94 -2.63
C ARG A 58 -10.89 8.98 -1.56
N THR A 59 -11.84 9.24 -0.66
CA THR A 59 -11.66 10.19 0.46
C THR A 59 -10.44 9.86 1.31
N ASP A 60 -10.42 8.66 1.89
CA ASP A 60 -9.34 8.25 2.78
C ASP A 60 -8.07 7.87 2.01
N LEU A 61 -8.21 7.28 0.82
CA LEU A 61 -7.05 6.94 0.00
C LEU A 61 -6.29 8.19 -0.45
N TYR A 62 -6.98 9.27 -0.84
CA TYR A 62 -6.33 10.54 -1.18
C TYR A 62 -5.47 11.05 -0.02
N LYS A 63 -6.03 11.01 1.20
CA LYS A 63 -5.32 11.40 2.42
C LYS A 63 -4.09 10.51 2.64
N LEU A 64 -4.25 9.19 2.60
CA LEU A 64 -3.16 8.23 2.82
C LEU A 64 -2.01 8.41 1.81
N LEU A 65 -2.34 8.60 0.52
CA LEU A 65 -1.33 8.82 -0.52
C LEU A 65 -0.60 10.16 -0.35
N THR A 66 -1.33 11.22 0.00
CA THR A 66 -0.77 12.55 0.25
C THR A 66 0.12 12.56 1.50
N ASP A 67 -0.34 11.94 2.59
CA ASP A 67 0.45 11.76 3.83
C ASP A 67 1.74 10.96 3.56
N ALA A 68 1.71 10.04 2.59
CA ALA A 68 2.88 9.28 2.14
C ALA A 68 3.84 10.06 1.22
N GLY A 69 3.57 11.36 1.01
CA GLY A 69 4.42 12.28 0.24
C GLY A 69 4.17 12.25 -1.27
N LEU A 70 3.08 11.62 -1.74
CA LEU A 70 2.74 11.60 -3.16
C LEU A 70 1.89 12.82 -3.53
N SER A 71 2.21 13.42 -4.67
CA SER A 71 1.34 14.37 -5.35
C SER A 71 0.39 13.59 -6.27
N ILE A 72 -0.92 13.63 -5.99
CA ILE A 72 -1.94 12.88 -6.73
C ILE A 72 -2.94 13.83 -7.37
N ASP A 73 -3.30 13.54 -8.62
CA ASP A 73 -4.38 14.14 -9.40
C ASP A 73 -5.36 13.01 -9.77
N PHE A 74 -6.52 12.96 -9.13
CA PHE A 74 -7.57 12.05 -9.57
C PHE A 74 -8.20 12.63 -10.84
N VAL A 75 -8.36 11.79 -11.86
CA VAL A 75 -8.89 12.23 -13.16
C VAL A 75 -10.10 11.42 -13.58
N GLY A 76 -11.05 12.09 -14.22
CA GLY A 76 -12.24 11.49 -14.78
C GLY A 76 -13.33 12.53 -15.05
N SER A 77 -14.39 12.11 -15.71
CA SER A 77 -15.52 12.96 -16.09
C SER A 77 -16.57 13.14 -14.98
N GLN A 78 -16.62 12.21 -14.01
CA GLN A 78 -17.53 12.26 -12.87
C GLN A 78 -16.90 13.08 -11.75
N LYS A 79 -17.74 13.72 -10.93
CA LYS A 79 -17.30 14.47 -9.73
C LYS A 79 -18.21 14.17 -8.54
N GLY A 80 -17.66 13.54 -7.50
CA GLY A 80 -18.41 13.16 -6.31
C GLY A 80 -17.52 13.00 -5.08
N GLY A 81 -18.00 13.44 -3.92
CA GLY A 81 -17.29 13.31 -2.65
C GLY A 81 -17.62 14.40 -1.64
N PRO A 82 -17.24 14.20 -0.36
CA PRO A 82 -17.40 15.21 0.69
C PRO A 82 -16.49 16.42 0.47
N SER A 83 -16.76 17.51 1.19
CA SER A 83 -15.92 18.72 1.16
C SER A 83 -14.48 18.45 1.59
N THR A 84 -14.26 17.43 2.43
CA THR A 84 -12.96 16.98 2.94
C THR A 84 -12.10 16.28 1.90
N LEU A 85 -12.69 15.75 0.82
CA LEU A 85 -11.95 15.22 -0.33
C LEU A 85 -11.63 16.41 -1.27
N PRO A 86 -10.35 16.83 -1.40
CA PRO A 86 -9.98 17.98 -2.22
C PRO A 86 -10.23 17.71 -3.71
N ASP A 87 -9.88 16.52 -4.16
CA ASP A 87 -10.02 16.08 -5.53
C ASP A 87 -11.11 15.00 -5.65
N ARG A 88 -12.20 15.34 -6.32
CA ARG A 88 -13.43 14.53 -6.39
C ARG A 88 -13.63 13.86 -7.74
N ASP A 89 -12.68 14.03 -8.65
CA ASP A 89 -12.84 13.57 -10.03
C ASP A 89 -12.67 12.04 -10.09
N ASN A 90 -13.46 11.36 -10.93
CA ASN A 90 -13.44 9.90 -11.06
C ASN A 90 -14.17 9.41 -12.34
N GLU A 91 -14.13 8.12 -12.59
CA GLU A 91 -14.93 7.39 -13.58
C GLU A 91 -15.73 6.26 -12.91
N GLY A 92 -16.38 6.57 -11.78
CA GLY A 92 -17.33 5.71 -11.11
C GLY A 92 -18.75 5.91 -11.65
N HIS A 93 -19.36 4.83 -12.14
CA HIS A 93 -20.68 4.87 -12.78
C HIS A 93 -21.63 3.84 -12.16
N SER A 94 -22.51 4.30 -11.26
CA SER A 94 -23.45 3.43 -10.56
C SER A 94 -24.29 2.56 -11.49
N GLY A 95 -24.33 1.26 -11.23
CA GLY A 95 -25.08 0.27 -12.01
C GLY A 95 -24.41 -0.20 -13.30
N TRP A 96 -23.23 0.32 -13.65
CA TRP A 96 -22.56 -0.05 -14.89
C TRP A 96 -21.85 -1.41 -14.79
N THR A 97 -21.89 -2.12 -15.91
CA THR A 97 -21.25 -3.42 -16.15
C THR A 97 -19.95 -3.25 -16.94
N ILE A 98 -19.16 -4.33 -17.03
CA ILE A 98 -17.92 -4.36 -17.82
C ILE A 98 -18.15 -3.88 -19.27
N PRO A 99 -19.15 -4.36 -20.03
CA PRO A 99 -19.37 -3.89 -21.40
C PRO A 99 -19.65 -2.40 -21.52
N GLN A 100 -20.34 -1.78 -20.55
CA GLN A 100 -20.64 -0.35 -20.56
C GLN A 100 -19.37 0.49 -20.32
N ILE A 101 -18.53 0.05 -19.37
CA ILE A 101 -17.19 0.63 -19.17
C ILE A 101 -16.34 0.46 -20.44
N SER A 102 -16.29 -0.75 -21.03
CA SER A 102 -15.59 -1.02 -22.30
C SER A 102 -16.03 -0.09 -23.43
N GLY A 103 -17.31 0.28 -23.49
CA GLY A 103 -17.83 1.20 -24.50
C GLY A 103 -17.31 2.65 -24.37
N SER A 104 -16.82 3.04 -23.19
CA SER A 104 -16.47 4.44 -22.88
C SER A 104 -14.98 4.65 -22.53
N ILE A 105 -14.32 3.61 -22.01
CA ILE A 105 -12.96 3.69 -21.44
C ILE A 105 -11.92 4.27 -22.39
N ASN A 106 -12.01 4.01 -23.70
CA ASN A 106 -11.07 4.57 -24.68
C ASN A 106 -11.14 6.11 -24.71
N GLY A 107 -12.35 6.67 -24.64
CA GLY A 107 -12.56 8.11 -24.61
C GLY A 107 -11.98 8.74 -23.35
N TRP A 108 -12.23 8.13 -22.19
CA TRP A 108 -11.70 8.61 -20.90
C TRP A 108 -10.16 8.55 -20.86
N LEU A 109 -9.56 7.43 -21.26
CA LEU A 109 -8.11 7.26 -21.31
C LEU A 109 -7.44 8.30 -22.23
N ASN A 110 -8.06 8.60 -23.38
CA ASN A 110 -7.53 9.59 -24.31
C ASN A 110 -7.70 11.02 -23.79
N THR A 111 -8.81 11.32 -23.13
CA THR A 111 -9.13 12.66 -22.61
C THR A 111 -8.29 13.02 -21.40
N CYS A 112 -8.24 12.15 -20.41
CA CYS A 112 -7.57 12.43 -19.13
C CYS A 112 -6.08 12.09 -19.15
N ASN A 113 -5.66 11.19 -20.04
CA ASN A 113 -4.29 10.67 -20.14
C ASN A 113 -3.70 10.26 -18.77
N PRO A 114 -4.32 9.31 -18.05
CA PRO A 114 -3.85 8.89 -16.73
C PRO A 114 -2.54 8.12 -16.80
N ASP A 115 -1.75 8.21 -15.73
CA ASP A 115 -0.57 7.36 -15.48
C ASP A 115 -0.99 5.99 -14.91
N VAL A 116 -2.05 6.00 -14.10
CA VAL A 116 -2.53 4.84 -13.35
C VAL A 116 -4.04 4.72 -13.50
N VAL A 117 -4.55 3.49 -13.62
CA VAL A 117 -5.99 3.20 -13.48
C VAL A 117 -6.20 2.30 -12.27
N PHE A 118 -7.17 2.66 -11.43
CA PHE A 118 -7.74 1.77 -10.42
C PHE A 118 -9.06 1.24 -10.96
N LEU A 119 -9.10 -0.03 -11.36
CA LEU A 119 -10.27 -0.68 -11.94
C LEU A 119 -10.96 -1.56 -10.91
N TRP A 120 -12.21 -1.22 -10.58
CA TRP A 120 -13.07 -2.01 -9.70
C TRP A 120 -14.47 -2.15 -10.35
N ILE A 121 -14.67 -3.24 -11.08
CA ILE A 121 -15.85 -3.46 -11.94
C ILE A 121 -16.21 -4.94 -12.02
N GLY A 122 -17.42 -5.25 -12.48
CA GLY A 122 -17.88 -6.61 -12.76
C GLY A 122 -18.91 -7.14 -11.76
N GLY A 123 -19.08 -6.48 -10.61
CA GLY A 123 -20.14 -6.81 -9.66
C GLY A 123 -21.52 -6.75 -10.30
N ASN A 124 -21.82 -5.71 -11.08
CA ASN A 124 -23.10 -5.56 -11.76
C ASN A 124 -23.33 -6.61 -12.86
N ASP A 125 -22.28 -7.17 -13.47
CA ASP A 125 -22.41 -8.29 -14.41
C ASP A 125 -22.96 -9.54 -13.69
N MET A 126 -22.61 -9.73 -12.42
CA MET A 126 -23.20 -10.77 -11.57
C MET A 126 -24.68 -10.52 -11.28
N PHE A 127 -25.05 -9.27 -10.93
CA PHE A 127 -26.42 -8.93 -10.53
C PHE A 127 -27.40 -8.84 -11.70
N PHE A 128 -26.97 -8.27 -12.83
CA PHE A 128 -27.83 -7.90 -13.94
C PHE A 128 -27.43 -8.58 -15.26
N GLY A 129 -26.16 -8.94 -15.42
CA GLY A 129 -25.57 -9.47 -16.66
C GLY A 129 -25.64 -10.98 -16.82
N GLY A 130 -26.16 -11.71 -15.83
CA GLY A 130 -26.38 -13.16 -15.91
C GLY A 130 -25.23 -14.02 -15.38
N GLY A 131 -24.22 -13.44 -14.70
CA GLY A 131 -23.21 -14.20 -13.94
C GLY A 131 -21.77 -13.70 -14.12
N VAL A 132 -20.81 -14.61 -13.88
CA VAL A 132 -19.37 -14.31 -13.89
C VAL A 132 -18.91 -13.93 -15.29
N ASN A 133 -18.46 -12.68 -15.47
CA ASN A 133 -17.96 -12.16 -16.74
C ASN A 133 -16.41 -12.12 -16.79
N ALA A 134 -15.78 -13.28 -16.64
CA ALA A 134 -14.32 -13.43 -16.67
C ALA A 134 -13.71 -12.98 -18.00
N THR A 135 -14.32 -13.38 -19.12
CA THR A 135 -13.88 -13.01 -20.47
C THR A 135 -13.97 -11.51 -20.70
N GLY A 136 -15.06 -10.87 -20.26
CA GLY A 136 -15.23 -9.42 -20.35
C GLY A 136 -14.13 -8.67 -19.60
N LEU A 137 -13.82 -9.07 -18.36
CA LEU A 137 -12.75 -8.43 -17.59
C LEU A 137 -11.39 -8.60 -18.29
N SER A 138 -11.07 -9.81 -18.75
CA SER A 138 -9.82 -10.09 -19.46
C SER A 138 -9.67 -9.22 -20.72
N ASN A 139 -10.74 -9.07 -21.50
CA ASN A 139 -10.77 -8.24 -22.70
C ASN A 139 -10.69 -6.75 -22.38
N LEU A 140 -11.34 -6.28 -21.31
CA LEU A 140 -11.25 -4.89 -20.86
C LEU A 140 -9.82 -4.53 -20.45
N ILE A 141 -9.11 -5.43 -19.75
CA ILE A 141 -7.69 -5.24 -19.42
C ILE A 141 -6.86 -5.09 -20.69
N ASP A 142 -7.04 -5.99 -21.67
CA ASP A 142 -6.32 -5.90 -22.96
C ASP A 142 -6.64 -4.58 -23.69
N GLN A 143 -7.92 -4.18 -23.70
CA GLN A 143 -8.36 -2.93 -24.31
C GLN A 143 -7.68 -1.71 -23.69
N ILE A 144 -7.58 -1.63 -22.36
CA ILE A 144 -6.89 -0.53 -21.66
C ILE A 144 -5.42 -0.45 -22.12
N PHE A 145 -4.71 -1.58 -22.13
CA PHE A 145 -3.30 -1.61 -22.57
C PHE A 145 -3.13 -1.38 -24.07
N ASN A 146 -4.14 -1.67 -24.91
CA ASN A 146 -4.08 -1.35 -26.33
C ASN A 146 -4.19 0.16 -26.58
N VAL A 147 -4.95 0.89 -25.76
CA VAL A 147 -5.06 2.35 -25.85
C VAL A 147 -3.87 3.05 -25.18
N LYS A 148 -3.42 2.54 -24.02
CA LYS A 148 -2.29 3.08 -23.26
C LYS A 148 -1.29 1.97 -22.92
N PRO A 149 -0.35 1.64 -23.82
CA PRO A 149 0.60 0.54 -23.59
C PRO A 149 1.51 0.69 -22.36
N ASN A 150 1.74 1.93 -21.91
CA ASN A 150 2.65 2.25 -20.80
C ASN A 150 1.91 2.57 -19.48
N ILE A 151 0.61 2.33 -19.39
CA ILE A 151 -0.16 2.60 -18.17
C ILE A 151 0.14 1.55 -17.09
N THR A 152 0.08 1.95 -15.81
CA THR A 152 -0.01 0.98 -14.71
C THR A 152 -1.48 0.73 -14.38
N LEU A 153 -1.91 -0.54 -14.37
CA LEU A 153 -3.29 -0.91 -14.09
C LEU A 153 -3.38 -1.71 -12.79
N PHE A 154 -4.24 -1.29 -11.88
CA PHE A 154 -4.63 -2.09 -10.72
C PHE A 154 -6.06 -2.60 -10.91
N VAL A 155 -6.27 -3.89 -10.67
CA VAL A 155 -7.59 -4.53 -10.80
C VAL A 155 -7.98 -5.12 -9.46
N ALA A 156 -9.12 -4.66 -8.93
CA ALA A 156 -9.62 -5.08 -7.63
C ALA A 156 -10.70 -6.15 -7.73
N ASP A 157 -10.72 -7.05 -6.74
CA ASP A 157 -11.91 -7.84 -6.41
C ASP A 157 -12.84 -7.07 -5.46
N TYR A 158 -13.95 -7.67 -5.04
CA TYR A 158 -14.93 -7.02 -4.15
C TYR A 158 -14.79 -7.48 -2.70
N TYR A 159 -15.24 -6.64 -1.77
CA TYR A 159 -15.59 -7.09 -0.43
C TYR A 159 -16.64 -8.23 -0.51
N PRO A 160 -16.69 -9.17 0.46
CA PRO A 160 -17.49 -10.39 0.35
C PRO A 160 -18.98 -10.13 0.66
N TRP A 161 -19.61 -9.16 0.00
CA TRP A 161 -21.04 -8.86 0.16
C TRP A 161 -21.67 -8.29 -1.10
N PRO A 162 -22.87 -8.77 -1.49
CA PRO A 162 -23.49 -10.02 -1.03
C PRO A 162 -22.68 -11.25 -1.47
N GLU A 163 -22.91 -12.39 -0.81
CA GLU A 163 -22.12 -13.62 -0.96
C GLU A 163 -21.89 -14.05 -2.42
N MET A 164 -22.84 -13.79 -3.32
CA MET A 164 -22.72 -14.13 -4.74
C MET A 164 -21.45 -13.54 -5.40
N VAL A 165 -20.97 -12.38 -4.94
CA VAL A 165 -19.78 -11.74 -5.53
C VAL A 165 -18.50 -12.56 -5.31
N THR A 166 -18.47 -13.48 -4.34
CA THR A 166 -17.29 -14.31 -4.06
C THR A 166 -16.95 -15.24 -5.23
N GLN A 167 -17.95 -15.64 -6.02
CA GLN A 167 -17.75 -16.42 -7.25
C GLN A 167 -16.98 -15.63 -8.31
N TYR A 168 -17.24 -14.32 -8.41
CA TYR A 168 -16.52 -13.43 -9.30
C TYR A 168 -15.12 -13.14 -8.77
N ASN A 169 -14.99 -12.87 -7.46
CA ASN A 169 -13.69 -12.66 -6.82
C ASN A 169 -12.71 -13.82 -7.09
N ALA A 170 -13.20 -15.06 -7.10
CA ALA A 170 -12.38 -16.25 -7.31
C ALA A 170 -11.65 -16.28 -8.67
N VAL A 171 -12.19 -15.64 -9.71
CA VAL A 171 -11.59 -15.68 -11.06
C VAL A 171 -10.61 -14.54 -11.35
N ILE A 172 -10.74 -13.40 -10.65
CA ILE A 172 -9.95 -12.18 -10.92
C ILE A 172 -8.43 -12.39 -10.76
N PRO A 173 -7.92 -13.04 -9.69
CA PRO A 173 -6.48 -13.22 -9.51
C PRO A 173 -5.83 -13.97 -10.67
N GLY A 174 -6.49 -15.01 -11.18
CA GLY A 174 -5.99 -15.80 -12.30
C GLY A 174 -5.92 -14.99 -13.60
N ILE A 175 -6.93 -14.16 -13.87
CA ILE A 175 -6.95 -13.26 -15.03
C ILE A 175 -5.80 -12.26 -14.93
N VAL A 176 -5.65 -11.58 -13.80
CA VAL A 176 -4.59 -10.59 -13.60
C VAL A 176 -3.21 -11.23 -13.71
N GLN A 177 -3.00 -12.38 -13.06
CA GLN A 177 -1.73 -13.10 -13.11
C GLN A 177 -1.35 -13.51 -14.54
N GLN A 178 -2.33 -13.95 -15.35
CA GLN A 178 -2.08 -14.29 -16.75
C GLN A 178 -1.56 -13.07 -17.54
N LYS A 179 -2.16 -11.89 -17.34
CA LYS A 179 -1.75 -10.65 -18.02
C LYS A 179 -0.39 -10.15 -17.53
N ALA A 180 -0.13 -10.24 -16.22
CA ALA A 180 1.16 -9.92 -15.63
C ALA A 180 2.28 -10.84 -16.18
N ASN A 181 2.02 -12.16 -16.27
CA ASN A 181 2.96 -13.12 -16.87
C ASN A 181 3.25 -12.83 -18.35
N ALA A 182 2.32 -12.17 -19.05
CA ALA A 182 2.51 -11.70 -20.42
C ALA A 182 3.25 -10.34 -20.50
N GLY A 183 3.77 -9.83 -19.38
CA GLY A 183 4.56 -8.60 -19.31
C GLY A 183 3.75 -7.31 -19.24
N LYS A 184 2.42 -7.37 -19.05
CA LYS A 184 1.62 -6.17 -18.80
C LYS A 184 1.87 -5.65 -17.38
N ASP A 185 1.94 -4.34 -17.20
CA ASP A 185 2.09 -3.69 -15.89
C ASP A 185 0.75 -3.64 -15.15
N VAL A 186 0.23 -4.83 -14.82
CA VAL A 186 -1.07 -5.03 -14.17
C VAL A 186 -0.92 -5.75 -12.84
N HIS A 187 -1.63 -5.25 -11.83
CA HIS A 187 -1.49 -5.65 -10.44
C HIS A 187 -2.84 -5.98 -9.84
N PHE A 188 -2.89 -7.02 -9.00
CA PHE A 188 -4.12 -7.41 -8.33
C PHE A 188 -4.23 -6.70 -6.97
N VAL A 189 -5.41 -6.14 -6.69
CA VAL A 189 -5.75 -5.52 -5.41
C VAL A 189 -6.82 -6.37 -4.73
N LYS A 190 -6.42 -7.08 -3.66
CA LYS A 190 -7.29 -8.01 -2.96
C LYS A 190 -8.12 -7.29 -1.90
N LEU A 191 -9.17 -6.60 -2.33
CA LEU A 191 -10.12 -5.94 -1.44
C LEU A 191 -10.93 -6.95 -0.59
N SER A 192 -11.04 -8.20 -1.04
CA SER A 192 -11.64 -9.28 -0.25
C SER A 192 -10.87 -9.65 1.03
N ASP A 193 -9.63 -9.16 1.22
CA ASP A 193 -8.89 -9.26 2.50
C ASP A 193 -9.45 -8.34 3.60
N ILE A 194 -10.47 -7.54 3.28
CA ILE A 194 -11.20 -6.73 4.26
C ILE A 194 -11.62 -7.60 5.45
N GLN A 195 -11.34 -7.11 6.66
CA GLN A 195 -11.90 -7.67 7.89
C GLN A 195 -13.38 -7.27 7.98
N PHE A 196 -14.20 -7.96 7.19
CA PHE A 196 -15.58 -7.59 6.92
C PHE A 196 -16.47 -7.84 8.14
N ASN A 197 -17.19 -6.80 8.53
CA ASN A 197 -18.28 -6.89 9.50
C ASN A 197 -19.50 -6.20 8.92
N ARG A 198 -20.49 -6.99 8.50
CA ARG A 198 -21.73 -6.49 7.89
C ARG A 198 -22.43 -5.41 8.72
N ASN A 199 -22.39 -5.50 10.05
CA ASN A 199 -23.11 -4.56 10.92
C ASN A 199 -22.47 -3.18 10.98
N THR A 200 -21.20 -3.05 10.60
CA THR A 200 -20.47 -1.78 10.60
C THR A 200 -20.12 -1.30 9.21
N ASP A 201 -19.88 -2.23 8.29
CA ASP A 201 -19.26 -1.95 7.00
C ASP A 201 -20.29 -1.79 5.87
N ILE A 202 -21.53 -2.21 6.07
CA ILE A 202 -22.64 -2.00 5.12
C ILE A 202 -23.48 -0.81 5.56
N SER A 203 -23.84 0.02 4.59
CA SER A 203 -24.64 1.22 4.79
C SER A 203 -26.11 0.91 5.06
N GLY A 204 -26.91 1.94 5.33
CA GLY A 204 -28.36 1.82 5.53
C GLY A 204 -29.13 1.28 4.32
N ASP A 205 -28.53 1.27 3.12
CA ASP A 205 -29.13 0.67 1.92
C ASP A 205 -29.00 -0.87 1.85
N GLY A 206 -28.25 -1.47 2.77
CA GLY A 206 -28.08 -2.92 2.88
C GLY A 206 -27.18 -3.56 1.80
N LEU A 207 -26.56 -2.78 0.93
CA LEU A 207 -25.75 -3.27 -0.21
C LEU A 207 -24.37 -2.61 -0.28
N HIS A 208 -24.32 -1.28 -0.29
CA HIS A 208 -23.08 -0.53 -0.45
C HIS A 208 -22.39 -0.32 0.90
N LEU A 209 -21.10 0.01 0.85
CA LEU A 209 -20.31 0.21 2.04
C LEU A 209 -20.77 1.45 2.83
N SER A 210 -20.69 1.36 4.14
CA SER A 210 -20.69 2.52 5.02
C SER A 210 -19.39 3.31 4.85
N GLU A 211 -19.28 4.47 5.50
CA GLU A 211 -18.02 5.21 5.57
C GLU A 211 -16.90 4.36 6.17
N THR A 212 -17.16 3.66 7.27
CA THR A 212 -16.22 2.70 7.88
C THR A 212 -15.78 1.60 6.91
N GLY A 213 -16.72 1.06 6.12
CA GLY A 213 -16.41 0.07 5.09
C GLY A 213 -15.47 0.64 4.02
N TYR A 214 -15.75 1.84 3.53
CA TYR A 214 -14.90 2.54 2.57
C TYR A 214 -13.51 2.88 3.13
N THR A 215 -13.39 3.25 4.40
CA THR A 215 -12.09 3.44 5.07
C THR A 215 -11.25 2.16 5.04
N LYS A 216 -11.84 1.00 5.33
CA LYS A 216 -11.12 -0.29 5.26
C LYS A 216 -10.66 -0.60 3.83
N ILE A 217 -11.51 -0.34 2.84
CA ILE A 217 -11.17 -0.51 1.43
C ILE A 217 -10.04 0.43 1.01
N ALA A 218 -10.05 1.69 1.45
CA ALA A 218 -8.98 2.64 1.18
C ALA A 218 -7.62 2.17 1.72
N ASN A 219 -7.59 1.59 2.92
CA ASN A 219 -6.38 1.00 3.50
C ASN A 219 -5.84 -0.18 2.67
N LEU A 220 -6.72 -1.01 2.09
CA LEU A 220 -6.30 -2.10 1.20
C LEU A 220 -5.77 -1.56 -0.12
N TRP A 221 -6.46 -0.60 -0.74
CA TRP A 221 -5.91 0.09 -1.92
C TRP A 221 -4.52 0.65 -1.64
N TYR A 222 -4.35 1.37 -0.53
CA TYR A 222 -3.04 1.89 -0.13
C TYR A 222 -2.00 0.78 0.02
N LYS A 223 -2.31 -0.28 0.78
CA LYS A 223 -1.44 -1.45 1.00
C LYS A 223 -0.92 -2.05 -0.31
N TYR A 224 -1.79 -2.24 -1.30
CA TYR A 224 -1.42 -2.90 -2.56
C TYR A 224 -0.80 -1.95 -3.61
N THR A 225 -0.92 -0.63 -3.45
CA THR A 225 -0.53 0.32 -4.50
C THR A 225 0.69 1.17 -4.14
N ILE A 226 0.91 1.48 -2.85
CA ILE A 226 1.80 2.56 -2.44
C ILE A 226 3.24 2.43 -2.99
N ASP A 227 3.84 1.25 -2.95
CA ASP A 227 5.23 1.06 -3.38
C ASP A 227 5.41 1.31 -4.87
N LYS A 228 4.46 0.81 -5.68
CA LYS A 228 4.45 1.04 -7.13
C LYS A 228 4.19 2.51 -7.44
N LEU A 229 3.28 3.17 -6.73
CA LEU A 229 3.01 4.60 -6.90
C LEU A 229 4.24 5.45 -6.55
N LYS A 230 4.94 5.16 -5.44
CA LYS A 230 6.21 5.83 -5.10
C LYS A 230 7.24 5.69 -6.22
N SER A 231 7.44 4.47 -6.71
CA SER A 231 8.33 4.20 -7.84
C SER A 231 7.96 5.01 -9.09
N LEU A 232 6.67 5.09 -9.44
CA LEU A 232 6.19 5.87 -10.59
C LEU A 232 6.34 7.39 -10.42
N ALA A 233 6.20 7.89 -9.18
CA ALA A 233 6.31 9.31 -8.87
C ALA A 233 7.76 9.81 -8.89
N GLY A 234 8.74 8.93 -9.17
CA GLY A 234 10.16 9.25 -9.04
C GLY A 234 10.59 9.48 -7.58
N ALA A 235 9.69 9.21 -6.63
CA ALA A 235 10.06 9.06 -5.24
C ALA A 235 10.81 7.74 -5.16
N VAL A 236 12.14 7.80 -5.23
CA VAL A 236 13.00 6.64 -5.01
C VAL A 236 12.55 5.94 -3.72
N THR A 237 11.88 4.79 -3.87
CA THR A 237 12.13 3.69 -2.95
C THR A 237 13.63 3.45 -3.06
N PRO A 238 14.41 3.38 -1.96
CA PRO A 238 15.81 3.03 -2.07
C PRO A 238 15.91 1.72 -2.86
N THR A 239 16.53 1.76 -4.04
CA THR A 239 16.99 0.58 -4.76
C THR A 239 17.79 -0.27 -3.77
N PRO A 240 17.69 -1.62 -3.77
CA PRO A 240 18.59 -2.44 -2.98
C PRO A 240 20.02 -2.04 -3.33
N SER A 241 20.71 -1.43 -2.36
CA SER A 241 22.11 -1.03 -2.50
C SER A 241 22.93 -2.25 -2.95
N PRO A 242 23.93 -2.10 -3.86
CA PRO A 242 24.92 -3.16 -4.04
C PRO A 242 25.47 -3.50 -2.67
N THR A 243 25.49 -4.79 -2.33
CA THR A 243 26.03 -5.33 -1.08
C THR A 243 27.33 -4.61 -0.71
N PRO A 244 27.34 -3.71 0.30
CA PRO A 244 28.60 -3.36 0.91
C PRO A 244 29.04 -4.60 1.68
N THR A 245 30.28 -5.03 1.46
CA THR A 245 30.96 -5.96 2.36
C THR A 245 30.70 -5.52 3.81
N PRO A 246 30.24 -6.43 4.69
CA PRO A 246 29.60 -6.04 5.94
C PRO A 246 30.57 -5.26 6.83
N THR A 247 30.18 -4.03 7.16
CA THR A 247 30.65 -3.35 8.38
C THR A 247 29.51 -3.46 9.38
N PRO A 248 29.72 -4.05 10.57
CA PRO A 248 28.64 -4.42 11.48
C PRO A 248 27.96 -3.16 12.02
N THR A 249 26.68 -3.00 11.73
CA THR A 249 25.84 -1.98 12.36
C THR A 249 24.61 -2.70 12.91
N ASN A 250 24.35 -2.49 14.21
CA ASN A 250 23.40 -3.25 15.01
C ASN A 250 21.99 -3.29 14.38
N PRO A 251 21.30 -4.45 14.41
CA PRO A 251 19.91 -4.57 13.96
C PRO A 251 18.96 -3.70 14.81
N PRO A 252 17.78 -3.31 14.27
CA PRO A 252 16.73 -2.65 15.06
C PRO A 252 16.45 -3.52 16.29
N GLN A 253 16.64 -2.93 17.47
CA GLN A 253 16.59 -3.69 18.70
C GLN A 253 15.14 -4.09 18.97
N VAL A 254 14.83 -5.38 18.96
CA VAL A 254 13.57 -5.92 19.47
C VAL A 254 13.48 -5.53 20.94
N LEU A 255 12.61 -4.57 21.27
CA LEU A 255 12.36 -4.14 22.63
C LEU A 255 11.22 -5.00 23.19
N LYS A 256 11.54 -6.21 23.63
CA LYS A 256 10.54 -7.13 24.23
C LYS A 256 9.72 -6.40 25.31
N GLY A 257 8.41 -6.38 25.14
CA GLY A 257 7.46 -5.70 26.01
C GLY A 257 6.98 -4.33 25.54
N ASP A 258 7.58 -3.72 24.50
CA ASP A 258 7.07 -2.50 23.84
C ASP A 258 5.99 -2.90 22.82
N VAL A 259 4.80 -3.20 23.35
CA VAL A 259 3.66 -3.78 22.65
C VAL A 259 3.02 -2.75 21.71
N ASN A 260 3.06 -1.46 22.02
CA ASN A 260 2.51 -0.40 21.17
C ASN A 260 3.55 0.29 20.26
N SER A 261 4.84 -0.08 20.33
CA SER A 261 5.95 0.50 19.57
C SER A 261 6.17 1.99 19.81
N ASP A 262 5.95 2.44 21.04
CA ASP A 262 6.24 3.83 21.43
C ASP A 262 7.66 4.04 21.96
N GLY A 263 8.45 2.97 22.09
CA GLY A 263 9.84 2.98 22.51
C GLY A 263 10.04 2.81 24.02
N GLU A 264 8.97 2.71 24.80
CA GLU A 264 8.99 2.47 26.24
C GLU A 264 8.38 1.09 26.58
N VAL A 265 8.65 0.57 27.79
CA VAL A 265 8.03 -0.68 28.27
C VAL A 265 7.33 -0.41 29.59
N ASP A 266 6.03 -0.15 29.54
CA ASP A 266 5.27 0.32 30.70
C ASP A 266 3.85 -0.29 30.83
N SER A 267 3.06 0.28 31.74
CA SER A 267 1.71 -0.23 32.03
C SER A 267 0.73 -0.13 30.86
N THR A 268 1.02 0.73 29.86
CA THR A 268 0.28 0.89 28.62
C THR A 268 0.42 -0.36 27.77
N ASP A 269 1.63 -0.88 27.60
CA ASP A 269 1.89 -2.14 26.87
C ASP A 269 1.13 -3.31 27.47
N LEU A 270 1.13 -3.40 28.80
CA LEU A 270 0.41 -4.43 29.53
C LEU A 270 -1.11 -4.32 29.32
N GLN A 271 -1.65 -3.11 29.19
CA GLN A 271 -3.08 -2.90 28.87
C GLN A 271 -3.41 -3.29 27.43
N TYR A 272 -2.56 -2.96 26.47
CA TYR A 272 -2.73 -3.36 25.08
C TYR A 272 -2.70 -4.88 24.94
N LEU A 273 -1.68 -5.53 25.52
CA LEU A 273 -1.56 -6.99 25.53
C LEU A 273 -2.78 -7.66 26.17
N LYS A 274 -3.25 -7.15 27.32
CA LYS A 274 -4.48 -7.64 27.97
C LYS A 274 -5.70 -7.52 27.07
N ARG A 275 -5.86 -6.39 26.37
CA ARG A 275 -7.01 -6.14 25.48
C ARG A 275 -6.97 -7.05 24.25
N VAL A 276 -5.78 -7.39 23.74
CA VAL A 276 -5.61 -8.38 22.67
C VAL A 276 -5.98 -9.78 23.15
N ILE A 277 -5.46 -10.23 24.30
CA ILE A 277 -5.77 -11.55 24.87
C ILE A 277 -7.26 -11.70 25.18
N LEU A 278 -7.90 -10.64 25.69
CA LEU A 278 -9.34 -10.60 25.95
C LEU A 278 -10.18 -10.37 24.69
N ARG A 279 -9.57 -10.32 23.50
CA ARG A 279 -10.19 -10.07 22.19
C ARG A 279 -11.03 -8.79 22.14
N LYS A 280 -10.64 -7.78 22.93
CA LYS A 280 -11.25 -6.44 22.97
C LYS A 280 -10.69 -5.51 21.90
N ILE A 281 -9.46 -5.76 21.47
CA ILE A 281 -8.80 -5.13 20.31
C ILE A 281 -8.10 -6.22 19.50
N ALA A 282 -7.83 -5.97 18.23
CA ALA A 282 -7.24 -6.97 17.34
C ALA A 282 -5.72 -7.08 17.50
N ILE A 283 -5.16 -8.27 17.27
CA ILE A 283 -3.72 -8.56 17.41
C ILE A 283 -2.82 -7.72 16.49
N TYR A 284 -3.32 -7.22 15.36
CA TYR A 284 -2.55 -6.34 14.47
C TYR A 284 -2.42 -4.89 14.97
N THR A 285 -3.05 -4.55 16.10
CA THR A 285 -2.92 -3.23 16.75
C THR A 285 -1.71 -3.13 17.67
N ILE A 286 -0.94 -4.22 17.80
CA ILE A 286 0.24 -4.32 18.64
C ILE A 286 1.43 -4.84 17.81
N ASN A 287 2.64 -4.62 18.30
CA ASN A 287 3.84 -5.25 17.79
C ASN A 287 3.95 -6.68 18.29
N PHE A 288 3.71 -7.63 17.37
CA PHE A 288 3.70 -9.06 17.67
C PHE A 288 5.06 -9.54 18.22
N GLU A 289 6.17 -9.14 17.60
CA GLU A 289 7.51 -9.59 18.01
C GLU A 289 7.90 -9.05 19.39
N ASN A 290 7.48 -7.84 19.74
CA ASN A 290 7.70 -7.29 21.08
C ASN A 290 6.76 -7.90 22.12
N ALA A 291 5.54 -8.26 21.71
CA ALA A 291 4.50 -8.82 22.58
C ALA A 291 4.68 -10.30 22.92
N ASP A 292 5.28 -11.09 22.02
CA ASP A 292 5.65 -12.49 22.26
C ASP A 292 6.87 -12.52 23.21
N MET A 293 6.63 -12.61 24.52
CA MET A 293 7.67 -12.46 25.53
C MET A 293 8.52 -13.72 25.71
N ASN A 294 8.05 -14.89 25.27
CA ASN A 294 8.75 -16.18 25.40
C ASN A 294 9.29 -16.75 24.07
N ASN A 295 8.98 -16.11 22.94
CA ASN A 295 9.31 -16.52 21.57
C ASN A 295 8.70 -17.86 21.14
N ASP A 296 7.50 -18.19 21.62
CA ASP A 296 6.80 -19.41 21.21
C ASP A 296 5.92 -19.22 19.96
N GLY A 297 5.80 -17.97 19.47
CA GLY A 297 5.00 -17.64 18.30
C GLY A 297 3.49 -17.54 18.57
N GLU A 298 3.08 -17.55 19.84
CA GLU A 298 1.70 -17.29 20.27
C GLU A 298 1.65 -16.02 21.14
N ILE A 299 0.46 -15.40 21.26
CA ILE A 299 0.24 -14.25 22.15
C ILE A 299 -0.85 -14.63 23.15
N ASP A 300 -0.43 -14.96 24.37
CA ASP A 300 -1.32 -15.53 25.37
C ASP A 300 -1.06 -15.06 26.83
N SER A 301 -1.68 -15.73 27.80
CA SER A 301 -1.57 -15.38 29.22
C SER A 301 -0.15 -15.49 29.80
N THR A 302 0.72 -16.26 29.14
CA THR A 302 2.14 -16.44 29.45
C THR A 302 2.88 -15.14 29.16
N ASP A 303 2.67 -14.52 27.99
CA ASP A 303 3.29 -13.24 27.63
C ASP A 303 2.85 -12.11 28.54
N PHE A 304 1.55 -12.08 28.85
CA PHE A 304 1.00 -11.12 29.79
C PHE A 304 1.66 -11.21 31.16
N THR A 305 1.92 -12.43 31.65
CA THR A 305 2.57 -12.67 32.93
C THR A 305 4.03 -12.23 32.89
N LEU A 306 4.75 -12.53 31.81
CA LEU A 306 6.15 -12.15 31.63
C LEU A 306 6.32 -10.63 31.51
N LEU A 307 5.47 -9.96 30.73
CA LEU A 307 5.46 -8.50 30.61
C LEU A 307 5.14 -7.85 31.96
N LYS A 308 4.15 -8.37 32.70
CA LYS A 308 3.83 -7.88 34.04
C LYS A 308 5.01 -8.01 35.01
N ARG A 309 5.72 -9.13 34.99
CA ARG A 309 6.93 -9.33 35.82
C ARG A 309 8.05 -8.37 35.43
N LYS A 310 8.20 -8.09 34.14
CA LYS A 310 9.17 -7.12 33.60
C LYS A 310 8.94 -5.71 34.13
N ILE A 311 7.70 -5.23 34.01
CA ILE A 311 7.32 -3.89 34.50
C ILE A 311 7.48 -3.79 36.02
N LEU A 312 7.17 -4.86 36.77
CA LEU A 312 7.31 -4.90 38.23
C LEU A 312 8.73 -5.18 38.73
N ARG A 313 9.72 -5.35 37.83
CA ARG A 313 11.12 -5.72 38.15
C ARG A 313 11.23 -6.99 39.00
N LEU A 314 10.35 -7.97 38.74
CA LEU A 314 10.32 -9.28 39.40
C LEU A 314 11.04 -10.37 38.55
N ILE A 315 12.04 -9.94 37.79
CA ILE A 315 12.86 -10.78 36.91
C ILE A 315 14.27 -10.86 37.49
#